data_AF-A0A1Y0MPS8-F1
#
_entry.id   AF-A0A1Y0MPS8-F1
#
_cell.length_a   1.000
_cell.length_b   1.000
_cell.length_c   1.000
_cell.angle_alpha   90.00
_cell.angle_beta   90.00
_cell.angle_gamma   90.00
#
_symmetry.space_group_name_H-M   'P 1'
#
loop_
_entity.id
_entity.type
_entity.pdbx_description
1 polymer ?
#
loop_
_entity_poly.entity_id
_entity_poly.type
_entity_poly.pdbx_seq_one_letter_code
_entity_poly.pdbx_strand_id
1 'polypeptide(L)' 'MKYVFFFAATAALSLGSCKEDDVACVTCDNELTQSFTLCREANGDASVNGQDTDTDYDVYLSNLTQQGTSCN' A
#
# COMPACT_ATOMS: atom_id res chain seq x y z
N MET A 1 -29.82 -27.62 0.66
CA MET A 1 -30.37 -26.31 1.04
C MET A 1 -30.10 -25.36 -0.12
N LYS A 2 -31.16 -24.69 -0.59
CA LYS A 2 -31.23 -23.96 -1.85
C LYS A 2 -31.05 -22.49 -1.51
N TYR A 3 -29.92 -21.89 -1.90
CA TYR A 3 -29.73 -20.44 -1.79
C TYR A 3 -29.56 -19.85 -3.18
N VAL A 4 -30.63 -19.15 -3.55
CA VAL A 4 -30.89 -18.42 -4.77
C VAL A 4 -29.89 -17.24 -4.85
N PHE A 5 -29.08 -17.17 -5.90
CA PHE A 5 -28.27 -15.99 -6.19
C PHE A 5 -29.05 -15.06 -7.11
N PHE A 6 -29.45 -13.92 -6.57
CA PHE A 6 -29.97 -12.77 -7.31
C PHE A 6 -29.36 -11.50 -6.68
N PHE A 7 -29.11 -10.49 -7.52
CA PHE A 7 -28.45 -9.19 -7.30
C PHE A 7 -26.92 -9.21 -7.55
N ALA A 8 -26.44 -8.86 -8.74
CA ALA A 8 -26.39 -7.53 -9.38
C ALA A 8 -25.29 -6.62 -8.81
N ALA A 9 -24.30 -6.36 -9.67
CA ALA A 9 -23.39 -5.21 -9.72
C ALA A 9 -22.70 -4.77 -8.42
N THR A 10 -21.43 -5.14 -8.28
CA THR A 10 -20.45 -4.20 -7.70
C THR A 10 -19.09 -4.42 -8.35
N ALA A 11 -18.51 -3.29 -8.77
CA ALA A 11 -17.31 -3.16 -9.54
C ALA A 11 -16.08 -3.74 -8.82
N ALA A 12 -15.06 -3.99 -9.64
CA ALA A 12 -13.69 -4.28 -9.29
C ALA A 12 -13.23 -3.65 -7.97
N LEU A 13 -12.54 -4.45 -7.16
CA LEU A 13 -11.27 -4.14 -6.48
C LEU A 13 -10.88 -5.41 -5.71
N SER A 14 -10.41 -6.40 -6.46
CA SER A 14 -9.54 -7.42 -5.92
C SER A 14 -8.20 -6.78 -5.56
N LEU A 15 -8.13 -6.11 -4.41
CA LEU A 15 -6.88 -5.86 -3.68
C LEU A 15 -6.83 -6.84 -2.52
N GLY A 16 -6.62 -8.10 -2.87
CA GLY A 16 -6.27 -9.13 -1.91
C GLY A 16 -4.85 -8.90 -1.42
N SER A 17 -4.70 -8.43 -0.18
CA SER A 17 -3.96 -9.10 0.90
C SER A 17 -3.50 -8.06 1.91
N CYS A 18 -4.30 -7.82 2.94
CA CYS A 18 -3.73 -7.54 4.26
C CYS A 18 -3.01 -8.81 4.69
N LYS A 19 -1.71 -8.88 4.40
CA LYS A 19 -0.84 -9.87 5.02
C LYS A 19 -0.22 -9.16 6.21
N GLU A 20 -0.94 -9.23 7.33
CA GLU A 20 -0.35 -9.10 8.66
C GLU A 20 0.83 -10.07 8.73
N ASP A 21 2.04 -9.54 8.80
CA ASP A 21 3.17 -10.05 9.60
C ASP A 21 4.30 -8.99 9.56
N ASP A 22 4.41 -8.23 10.65
CA ASP A 22 5.57 -7.46 11.16
C ASP A 22 6.30 -6.40 10.32
N VAL A 23 5.82 -6.06 9.12
CA VAL A 23 6.33 -4.91 8.35
C VAL A 23 5.44 -3.69 8.51
N ALA A 24 5.97 -2.60 9.09
CA ALA A 24 5.23 -1.35 9.29
C ALA A 24 4.90 -0.71 7.93
N CYS A 25 3.74 -1.04 7.39
CA CYS A 25 3.22 -0.44 6.17
C CYS A 25 2.39 0.81 6.52
N VAL A 26 2.61 1.88 5.77
CA VAL A 26 1.85 3.13 5.82
C VAL A 26 1.20 3.38 4.46
N THR A 27 0.05 4.04 4.46
CA THR A 27 -0.57 4.50 3.22
C THR A 27 -0.12 5.92 2.95
N CYS A 28 0.51 6.12 1.80
CA CYS A 28 0.99 7.41 1.35
C CYS A 28 0.07 7.97 0.27
N ASP A 29 -0.31 9.23 0.43
CA ASP A 29 -1.14 9.98 -0.50
C ASP A 29 -0.42 11.26 -0.93
N ASN A 30 -0.54 11.62 -2.21
CA ASN A 30 0.05 12.83 -2.76
C ASN A 30 -1.00 13.49 -3.65
N GLU A 31 -1.15 14.81 -3.56
CA GLU A 31 -2.15 15.54 -4.34
C GLU A 31 -2.02 15.36 -5.87
N LEU A 32 -0.85 14.91 -6.34
CA LEU A 32 -0.53 14.70 -7.75
C LEU A 32 -0.57 13.23 -8.20
N THR A 33 -0.55 12.26 -7.28
CA THR A 33 -0.49 10.82 -7.62
C THR A 33 -1.55 10.02 -6.88
N GLN A 34 -1.91 8.85 -7.42
CA GLN A 34 -2.80 7.94 -6.70
C GLN A 34 -2.14 7.45 -5.39
N SER A 35 -2.95 7.23 -4.35
CA SER A 35 -2.52 6.66 -3.09
C SER A 35 -1.78 5.34 -3.30
N PHE A 36 -0.71 5.12 -2.54
CA PHE A 36 0.08 3.89 -2.60
C PHE A 36 0.45 3.41 -1.21
N THR A 37 0.73 2.10 -1.09
CA THR A 37 1.20 1.52 0.16
C THR A 37 2.73 1.53 0.18
N LEU A 38 3.31 2.06 1.23
CA LEU A 38 4.75 2.02 1.49
C LEU A 38 5.02 1.10 2.68
N CYS A 39 5.80 0.05 2.48
CA CYS A 39 6.16 -0.90 3.53
C CYS A 39 7.67 -0.88 3.79
N ARG A 40 8.06 -1.21 5.02
CA ARG A 40 9.45 -1.52 5.37
C ARG A 40 9.66 -3.02 5.19
N GLU A 41 10.49 -3.43 4.25
CA GLU A 41 10.83 -4.83 4.02
C GLU A 41 11.77 -5.38 5.11
N ALA A 42 11.96 -6.71 5.13
CA ALA A 42 12.78 -7.37 6.15
C ALA A 42 14.29 -7.03 6.07
N ASN A 43 14.76 -6.58 4.91
CA ASN A 43 16.11 -6.04 4.68
C ASN A 43 16.27 -4.59 5.17
N GLY A 44 15.17 -3.90 5.51
CA GLY A 44 15.15 -2.48 5.88
C GLY A 44 14.80 -1.53 4.73
N ASP A 45 14.65 -2.05 3.52
CA ASP A 45 14.34 -1.24 2.34
C ASP A 45 12.84 -0.88 2.30
N ALA A 46 12.51 0.18 1.58
CA ALA A 46 11.14 0.53 1.25
C ALA A 46 10.64 -0.34 0.10
N SER A 47 9.41 -0.83 0.21
CA SER A 47 8.65 -1.35 -0.93
C SER A 47 7.41 -0.49 -1.18
N VAL A 48 7.13 -0.25 -2.46
CA VAL A 48 5.94 0.49 -2.90
C VAL A 48 4.99 -0.51 -3.56
N ASN A 49 3.81 -0.67 -2.98
CA ASN A 49 2.80 -1.65 -3.41
C ASN A 49 3.38 -3.08 -3.54
N GLY A 50 4.30 -3.45 -2.63
CA GLY A 50 4.95 -4.76 -2.59
C GLY A 50 6.13 -4.93 -3.56
N GLN A 51 6.59 -3.85 -4.19
CA GLN A 51 7.79 -3.85 -5.02
C GLN A 51 8.94 -3.12 -4.30
N ASP A 52 10.01 -3.85 -3.99
CA ASP A 52 11.21 -3.33 -3.36
C ASP A 52 11.86 -2.22 -4.22
N THR A 53 12.26 -1.14 -3.56
CA THR A 53 12.89 0.04 -4.15
C THR A 53 14.41 0.02 -4.05
N ASP A 54 15.00 -0.98 -3.38
CA ASP A 54 16.44 -1.08 -3.10
C ASP A 54 16.98 0.18 -2.39
N THR A 55 16.10 0.84 -1.63
CA THR A 55 16.35 2.10 -0.93
C THR A 55 15.84 1.98 0.49
N ASP A 56 16.65 2.40 1.47
CA ASP A 56 16.28 2.42 2.88
C ASP A 56 14.91 3.09 3.13
N TYR A 57 14.08 2.44 3.95
CA TYR A 57 12.71 2.89 4.22
C TYR A 57 12.63 4.32 4.77
N ASP A 58 13.49 4.68 5.72
CA ASP A 58 13.45 5.98 6.38
C ASP A 58 13.90 7.09 5.42
N VAL A 59 14.87 6.80 4.54
CA VAL A 59 15.29 7.71 3.46
C VAL A 59 14.16 7.88 2.44
N TYR A 60 13.51 6.80 2.02
CA TYR A 60 12.44 6.83 1.04
C TYR A 60 11.23 7.62 1.56
N LEU A 61 10.79 7.32 2.79
CA LEU A 61 9.70 8.04 3.47
C LEU A 61 10.02 9.53 3.63
N SER A 62 11.23 9.87 4.08
CA SER A 62 11.64 11.27 4.23
C SER A 62 11.59 12.03 2.91
N ASN A 63 12.07 11.42 1.82
CA ASN A 63 12.02 12.03 0.49
C ASN A 63 10.58 12.24 0.02
N LEU A 64 9.68 11.29 0.28
CA LEU A 64 8.25 11.43 -0.03
C LEU A 64 7.63 12.60 0.75
N THR A 65 7.85 12.68 2.06
CA THR A 65 7.31 13.77 2.89
C THR A 65 7.89 15.13 2.49
N GLN A 66 9.17 15.21 2.12
CA GLN A 66 9.78 16.43 1.58
C GLN A 66 9.18 16.87 0.24
N GLN A 67 8.67 15.92 -0.55
CA GLN A 67 7.95 16.16 -1.80
C GLN A 67 6.45 16.44 -1.59
N GLY A 68 6.00 16.55 -0.34
CA GLY A 68 4.60 16.85 0.00
C GLY A 68 3.68 15.63 0.03
N THR A 69 4.23 14.42 -0.01
CA THR A 69 3.45 13.19 0.19
C THR A 69 3.13 13.01 1.68
N SER A 70 1.87 12.78 2.01
CA SER A 70 1.40 12.52 3.37
C SER A 70 1.21 11.02 3.57
N CYS A 71 1.96 10.43 4.52
CA CYS A 71 1.86 9.00 4.85
C CYS A 71 1.28 8.82 6.25
N ASN A 72 0.25 7.96 6.40
CA ASN A 72 -0.41 7.62 7.67
C ASN A 72 -0.54 6.10 7.85
#